data_AF-A0A959K709-F1
#
_entry.id   AF-A0A959K709-F1
#
_cell.length_a   1.000
_cell.length_b   1.000
_cell.length_c   1.000
_cell.angle_alpha   90.00
_cell.angle_beta   90.00
_cell.angle_gamma   90.00
#
_symmetry.space_group_name_H-M   'P 1'
#
loop_
_entity.id
_entity.type
_entity.pdbx_description
1 polymer ?
#
loop_
_entity_poly.entity_id
_entity_poly.type
_entity_poly.pdbx_seq_one_letter_code
_entity_poly.pdbx_strand_id
1 'polypeptide(L)' 'MTKESVTKNKGSLRIAARSSSDRLHIVPTNKGWSVKREGAIRATRIYKTKSEALSGAIAFHDHSAIVIHAKDGSIEQWPK' A
#
# COMPACT_ATOMS: atom_id res chain seq x y z
N MET A 1 -19.22 2.26 -40.73
CA MET A 1 -19.62 1.46 -39.55
C MET A 1 -18.59 1.69 -38.46
N THR A 2 -19.03 2.23 -37.34
CA THR A 2 -18.27 2.85 -36.27
C THR A 2 -17.50 1.84 -35.42
N LYS A 3 -16.19 2.00 -35.27
CA LYS A 3 -15.38 1.31 -34.25
C LYS A 3 -15.37 2.15 -32.98
N GLU A 4 -16.54 2.31 -32.36
CA GLU A 4 -16.63 2.81 -30.99
C GLU A 4 -16.41 1.65 -30.00
N SER A 5 -15.79 1.97 -28.86
CA SER A 5 -15.80 1.18 -27.61
C SER A 5 -14.61 0.24 -27.33
N VAL A 6 -13.38 0.77 -27.25
CA VAL A 6 -12.25 0.09 -26.55
C VAL A 6 -12.06 0.61 -25.11
N THR A 7 -12.81 1.61 -24.66
CA THR A 7 -12.51 2.35 -23.42
C THR A 7 -13.40 1.98 -22.22
N LYS A 8 -13.90 0.75 -22.08
CA LYS A 8 -14.81 0.40 -20.96
C LYS A 8 -14.31 -0.56 -19.89
N ASN A 9 -13.11 -1.14 -19.98
CA ASN A 9 -12.74 -2.23 -19.05
C ASN A 9 -11.47 -2.04 -18.20
N LYS A 10 -10.81 -0.88 -18.24
CA LYS A 10 -9.62 -0.64 -17.38
C LYS A 10 -9.97 -0.42 -15.90
N GLY A 11 -11.19 0.03 -15.58
CA GLY A 11 -11.63 0.26 -14.20
C GLY A 11 -11.96 -1.03 -13.45
N SER A 12 -12.65 -1.96 -14.10
CA SER A 12 -13.12 -3.23 -13.52
C SER A 12 -11.96 -4.16 -13.14
N LEU A 13 -10.95 -4.28 -14.01
CA LEU A 13 -9.76 -5.10 -13.75
C LEU A 13 -8.93 -4.56 -12.56
N ARG A 14 -8.88 -3.23 -12.36
CA ARG A 14 -8.17 -2.61 -11.22
C ARG A 14 -8.86 -2.85 -9.88
N ILE A 15 -10.16 -3.07 -9.88
CA ILE A 15 -10.94 -3.38 -8.68
C ILE A 15 -10.83 -4.88 -8.36
N ALA A 16 -10.90 -5.75 -9.37
CA ALA A 16 -10.77 -7.20 -9.19
C ALA A 16 -9.33 -7.63 -8.79
N ALA A 17 -8.30 -6.92 -9.27
CA ALA A 17 -6.90 -7.18 -8.88
C ALA A 17 -6.51 -6.64 -7.50
N ARG A 18 -7.43 -5.98 -6.79
CA ARG A 18 -7.19 -5.40 -5.47
C ARG A 18 -7.33 -6.51 -4.44
N SER A 19 -6.22 -7.20 -4.10
CA SER A 19 -6.23 -8.14 -2.98
C SER A 19 -6.57 -7.35 -1.70
N SER A 20 -7.68 -7.70 -1.06
CA SER A 20 -8.15 -7.05 0.16
C SER A 20 -7.62 -7.76 1.40
N SER A 21 -6.34 -8.13 1.41
CA SER A 21 -5.76 -8.67 2.64
C SER A 21 -5.68 -7.55 3.68
N ASP A 22 -5.89 -7.87 4.95
CA ASP A 22 -5.77 -6.90 6.07
C ASP A 22 -4.32 -6.47 6.34
N ARG A 23 -3.42 -6.61 5.36
CA ARG A 23 -2.03 -6.19 5.50
C ARG A 23 -1.88 -4.69 5.37
N LEU A 24 -1.00 -4.12 6.19
CA LEU A 24 -0.57 -2.74 6.11
C LEU A 24 0.80 -2.65 5.45
N HIS A 25 0.92 -1.74 4.49
CA HIS A 25 2.14 -1.48 3.74
C HIS A 25 2.69 -0.13 4.18
N ILE A 26 3.93 -0.15 4.64
CA ILE A 26 4.72 1.03 4.97
C ILE A 26 5.67 1.27 3.79
N VAL A 27 5.40 2.32 3.00
CA VAL A 27 6.11 2.60 1.74
C VAL A 27 6.75 3.99 1.78
N PRO A 28 8.04 4.13 1.44
CA PRO A 28 8.68 5.43 1.36
C PRO A 28 8.12 6.25 0.19
N THR A 29 7.98 7.55 0.40
CA THR A 29 7.45 8.53 -0.54
C THR A 29 8.22 9.85 -0.45
N ASN A 30 7.97 10.75 -1.39
CA ASN A 30 8.59 12.08 -1.39
C ASN A 30 8.22 12.93 -0.16
N LYS A 31 7.13 12.60 0.55
CA LYS A 31 6.64 13.33 1.74
C LYS A 31 6.98 12.63 3.06
N GLY A 32 7.76 11.54 3.01
CA GLY A 32 8.06 10.69 4.16
C GLY A 32 7.53 9.27 3.95
N TRP A 33 6.93 8.67 4.98
CA TRP A 33 6.53 7.26 5.00
C TRP A 33 5.02 7.11 4.98
N SER A 34 4.50 6.49 3.94
CA SER A 34 3.07 6.24 3.77
C SER A 34 2.66 4.91 4.38
N VAL A 35 1.57 4.89 5.13
CA VAL A 35 0.91 3.67 5.61
C VAL A 35 -0.37 3.50 4.80
N LYS A 36 -0.52 2.37 4.12
CA LYS A 36 -1.71 2.05 3.31
C LYS A 36 -2.11 0.60 3.49
N ARG A 37 -3.39 0.28 3.30
CA ARG A 37 -3.83 -1.12 3.22
C ARG A 37 -3.35 -1.76 1.91
N GLU A 38 -3.16 -3.07 1.91
CA GLU A 38 -2.91 -3.85 0.69
C GLU A 38 -3.97 -3.54 -0.37
N GLY A 39 -3.54 -3.39 -1.62
CA GLY A 39 -4.39 -2.98 -2.73
C GLY A 39 -4.97 -1.55 -2.66
N ALA A 40 -4.83 -0.81 -1.55
CA ALA A 40 -5.33 0.55 -1.46
C ALA A 40 -4.53 1.50 -2.38
N ILE A 41 -5.26 2.34 -3.13
CA ILE A 41 -4.67 3.37 -3.99
C ILE A 41 -4.16 4.54 -3.15
N ARG A 42 -4.85 4.84 -2.04
CA ARG A 42 -4.58 6.01 -1.18
C ARG A 42 -3.90 5.57 0.10
N ALA A 43 -2.97 6.39 0.58
CA ALA A 43 -2.41 6.25 1.91
C ALA A 43 -3.48 6.57 2.97
N THR A 44 -3.50 5.76 4.03
CA THR A 44 -4.30 6.03 5.24
C THR A 44 -3.67 7.18 6.02
N ARG A 45 -2.34 7.15 6.18
CA ARG A 45 -1.55 8.19 6.85
C ARG A 45 -0.17 8.34 6.22
N ILE A 46 0.44 9.51 6.42
CA ILE A 46 1.81 9.80 6.04
C ILE A 46 2.53 10.35 7.27
N TYR A 47 3.70 9.79 7.55
CA TYR A 47 4.57 10.17 8.66
C TYR A 47 5.87 10.73 8.13
N LYS A 48 6.62 11.49 8.94
CA LYS A 48 7.90 12.04 8.50
C LYS A 48 8.96 10.95 8.50
N THR A 49 8.94 10.07 9.49
CA THR A 49 9.94 9.02 9.66
C THR A 49 9.36 7.61 9.56
N LYS A 50 10.23 6.63 9.29
CA LYS A 50 9.87 5.21 9.26
C LYS A 50 9.39 4.72 10.62
N SER A 51 10.07 5.15 11.69
CA SER A 51 9.76 4.75 13.07
C SER A 51 8.36 5.21 13.48
N GLU A 52 7.98 6.45 13.14
CA GLU A 52 6.63 6.96 13.37
C GLU A 52 5.58 6.18 12.57
N ALA A 53 5.86 5.85 11.30
CA ALA A 53 4.95 5.05 10.48
C ALA A 53 4.76 3.63 11.05
N LEU A 54 5.83 3.02 11.54
CA LEU A 54 5.81 1.70 12.16
C LEU A 54 5.02 1.72 13.47
N SER A 55 5.33 2.65 14.37
CA SER A 55 4.61 2.83 15.63
C SER A 55 3.12 3.08 15.37
N GLY A 56 2.81 3.93 14.40
CA GLY A 56 1.45 4.15 13.94
C GLY A 56 0.78 2.86 13.45
N ALA A 57 1.41 2.12 12.56
CA ALA A 57 0.85 0.88 12.01
C ALA A 57 0.60 -0.19 13.08
N ILE A 58 1.54 -0.36 14.02
CA ILE A 58 1.42 -1.27 15.16
C ILE A 58 0.24 -0.89 16.07
N ALA A 59 -0.01 0.40 16.27
CA ALA A 59 -1.14 0.85 17.06
C ALA A 59 -2.51 0.58 16.39
N PHE A 60 -2.55 0.35 15.08
CA PHE A 60 -3.78 0.07 14.32
C PHE A 60 -3.95 -1.40 13.94
N HIS A 61 -2.89 -2.21 13.94
CA HIS A 61 -2.91 -3.57 13.39
C HIS A 61 -1.86 -4.49 14.01
N ASP A 62 -2.13 -5.79 13.97
CA ASP A 62 -1.17 -6.82 14.35
C ASP A 62 0.12 -6.75 13.53
N HIS A 63 1.25 -6.99 14.22
CA HIS A 63 2.58 -6.90 13.61
C HIS A 63 2.76 -7.87 12.43
N SER A 64 2.13 -9.05 12.51
CA SER A 64 2.18 -10.09 11.46
C SER A 64 1.53 -9.65 10.15
N ALA A 65 0.73 -8.59 10.17
CA ALA A 65 0.08 -8.02 9.00
C ALA A 65 0.84 -6.82 8.41
N ILE A 66 1.99 -6.42 8.98
CA ILE A 66 2.73 -5.23 8.54
C ILE A 66 3.86 -5.62 7.56
N VAL A 67 3.87 -4.99 6.40
CA VAL A 67 4.89 -5.14 5.34
C VAL A 67 5.59 -3.81 5.15
N ILE A 68 6.91 -3.81 5.25
CA ILE A 68 7.72 -2.59 5.14
C ILE A 68 8.50 -2.66 3.83
N HIS A 69 8.46 -1.58 3.05
CA HIS A 69 9.24 -1.44 1.82
C HIS A 69 10.46 -0.58 2.11
N ALA A 70 11.62 -1.00 1.62
CA ALA A 70 12.82 -0.17 1.58
C ALA A 70 12.71 0.89 0.48
N LYS A 71 13.66 1.84 0.46
CA LYS A 71 13.67 2.94 -0.52
C LYS A 71 13.86 2.48 -1.96
N ASP A 72 14.50 1.33 -2.15
CA ASP A 72 14.68 0.67 -3.45
C ASP A 72 13.45 -0.14 -3.89
N GLY A 73 12.40 -0.19 -3.06
CA GLY A 73 11.18 -0.95 -3.32
C GLY A 73 11.26 -2.44 -2.94
N SER A 74 12.38 -2.90 -2.40
CA SER A 74 12.48 -4.25 -1.83
C SER A 74 11.63 -4.34 -0.55
N ILE A 75 11.14 -5.54 -0.23
CA ILE A 75 10.46 -5.78 1.04
C ILE A 75 11.54 -5.99 2.10
N GLU A 76 11.50 -5.16 3.13
CA GLU A 76 12.38 -5.30 4.28
C GLU A 76 11.85 -6.44 5.15
N GLN A 77 12.63 -7.53 5.25
CA GLN A 77 12.29 -8.63 6.14
C GLN A 77 12.41 -8.17 7.59
N TRP A 78 11.36 -8.45 8.36
CA TRP A 78 11.40 -8.29 9.80
C TRP A 78 12.39 -9.32 10.40
N PRO A 79 13.34 -8.91 11.27
CA PRO A 79 14.08 -9.89 12.06
C PRO A 79 13.09 -10.55 13.03
N LYS A 80 12.88 -11.86 12.84
CA LYS A 80 11.99 -12.68 13.66
C LYS A 80 12.38 -12.67 15.13
#